data_AF-A0A933E0E1-F1
#
_entry.id   AF-A0A933E0E1-F1
#
_cell.length_a   1.000
_cell.length_b   1.000
_cell.length_c   1.000
_cell.angle_alpha   90.00
_cell.angle_beta   90.00
_cell.angle_gamma   90.00
#
_symmetry.space_group_name_H-M   'P 1'
#
loop_
_entity.id
_entity.type
_entity.pdbx_description
1 polymer ?
#
loop_
_entity_poly.entity_id
_entity_poly.type
_entity_poly.pdbx_seq_one_letter_code
_entity_poly.pdbx_strand_id
1 'polypeptide(L)'
;MADYDEFGDYREEEERPRDPAVDHAIERLRSFFKESPQRLFYSTQIETALEREFFHWITGKALLELGNAQQVRRISASLQGQTINFYAHHKHRYLRRELKTMLDLLSRIFDPEFTHAIGRHGELMFDAGLGRAGFRAEASNAVTWNGKTWQKTNHNLDRIVTRDGVAYDVEIKNTQNYIPREELRIKIQLCKHLDVTPLFIMRFAPKSYMFEIQQSGGFGLLFEEQLYPWGHSSLLAEVRARLGLKVQCPKDVKEGDIQRLLNWHARRLRDR
;
A
#
# COMPACT_ATOMS: atom_id res chain seq x y z
N MET A 1 -6.27 42.35 13.32
CA MET A 1 -7.52 42.21 12.57
C MET A 1 -7.25 42.82 11.20
N ALA A 2 -6.94 41.98 10.22
CA ALA A 2 -6.73 42.37 8.83
C ALA A 2 -7.19 41.17 7.99
N ASP A 3 -8.21 41.43 7.19
CA ASP A 3 -8.81 40.53 6.21
C ASP A 3 -7.78 39.93 5.28
N TYR A 4 -7.88 38.63 5.07
CA TYR A 4 -7.35 37.95 3.89
C TYR A 4 -8.42 36.99 3.40
N ASP A 5 -9.35 37.53 2.62
CA ASP A 5 -10.13 36.74 1.68
C ASP A 5 -9.65 37.02 0.25
N GLU A 6 -9.59 35.92 -0.49
CA GLU A 6 -9.81 35.83 -1.94
C GLU A 6 -8.62 36.12 -2.90
N PHE A 7 -7.99 35.03 -3.38
CA PHE A 7 -7.76 34.67 -4.79
C PHE A 7 -7.20 33.22 -4.74
N GLY A 8 -7.90 32.14 -5.13
CA GLY A 8 -8.83 32.03 -6.25
C GLY A 8 -8.07 31.62 -7.52
N ASP A 9 -7.41 30.47 -7.52
CA ASP A 9 -7.02 29.77 -8.76
C ASP A 9 -7.32 28.27 -8.58
N TYR A 10 -8.61 27.98 -8.37
CA TYR A 10 -9.14 26.67 -8.75
C TYR A 10 -9.04 26.64 -10.27
N ARG A 11 -7.91 26.14 -10.79
CA ARG A 11 -7.92 25.57 -12.14
C ARG A 11 -9.08 24.60 -12.14
N GLU A 12 -10.11 24.88 -12.93
CA GLU A 12 -11.09 23.89 -13.36
C GLU A 12 -10.27 22.65 -13.68
N GLU A 13 -10.38 21.59 -12.86
CA GLU A 13 -9.78 20.32 -13.21
C GLU A 13 -10.50 19.92 -14.50
N GLU A 14 -9.88 20.20 -15.65
CA GLU A 14 -10.33 19.76 -16.97
C GLU A 14 -10.88 18.34 -16.78
N GLU A 15 -12.14 18.12 -17.17
CA GLU A 15 -12.80 16.83 -17.07
C GLU A 15 -11.86 15.76 -17.63
N ARG A 16 -11.16 15.06 -16.74
CA ARG A 16 -10.15 14.11 -17.18
C ARG A 16 -10.89 13.04 -17.97
N PRO A 17 -10.49 12.78 -19.23
CA PRO A 17 -11.16 11.78 -20.04
C PRO A 17 -11.21 10.46 -19.27
N ARG A 18 -12.34 9.76 -19.38
CA ARG A 18 -12.57 8.46 -18.74
C ARG A 18 -11.39 7.55 -19.05
N ASP A 19 -10.71 7.07 -18.01
CA ASP A 19 -9.59 6.15 -18.15
C ASP A 19 -10.10 4.81 -18.71
N PRO A 20 -9.67 4.38 -19.92
CA PRO A 20 -10.12 3.13 -20.53
C PRO A 20 -9.85 1.89 -19.66
N ALA A 21 -8.89 1.95 -18.75
CA ALA A 21 -8.63 0.88 -17.80
C ALA A 21 -9.82 0.62 -16.87
N VAL A 22 -10.65 1.64 -16.60
CA VAL A 22 -11.88 1.49 -15.80
C VAL A 22 -12.90 0.63 -16.55
N ASP A 23 -13.06 0.82 -17.86
CA ASP A 23 -13.97 0.01 -18.68
C ASP A 23 -13.53 -1.45 -18.72
N HIS A 24 -12.23 -1.68 -18.88
CA HIS A 24 -11.67 -3.03 -18.81
C HIS A 24 -11.87 -3.68 -17.43
N ALA A 25 -11.68 -2.91 -16.35
CA ALA A 25 -11.93 -3.37 -14.99
C ALA A 25 -13.41 -3.71 -14.75
N ILE A 26 -14.33 -2.90 -15.28
CA ILE A 26 -15.78 -3.17 -15.22
C ILE A 26 -16.11 -4.53 -15.86
N GLU A 27 -15.59 -4.81 -17.05
CA GLU A 27 -15.86 -6.07 -17.73
C GLU A 27 -15.25 -7.27 -16.99
N ARG A 28 -14.03 -7.11 -16.46
CA ARG A 28 -13.40 -8.11 -15.59
C ARG A 28 -14.23 -8.40 -14.34
N LEU A 29 -14.77 -7.35 -13.71
CA LEU A 29 -15.58 -7.46 -12.50
C LEU A 29 -16.95 -8.10 -12.78
N ARG A 30 -17.57 -7.83 -13.93
CA ARG A 30 -18.79 -8.55 -14.35
C ARG A 30 -18.57 -10.05 -14.39
N SER A 31 -17.46 -10.48 -15.01
CA SER A 31 -17.07 -11.89 -15.06
C SER A 31 -16.81 -12.45 -13.65
N PHE A 32 -16.08 -11.70 -12.81
CA PHE A 32 -15.80 -12.07 -11.41
C PHE A 32 -17.07 -12.35 -10.59
N PHE A 33 -18.08 -11.47 -10.65
CA PHE A 33 -19.34 -11.68 -9.93
C PHE A 33 -20.22 -12.77 -10.55
N LYS A 34 -20.13 -12.99 -11.86
CA LYS A 34 -20.84 -14.08 -12.56
C LYS A 34 -20.29 -15.46 -12.18
N GLU A 35 -18.99 -15.57 -12.00
CA GLU A 35 -18.30 -16.79 -11.55
C GLU A 35 -18.55 -17.10 -10.07
N SER A 36 -18.78 -16.07 -9.24
CA SER A 36 -19.01 -16.20 -7.80
C SER A 36 -20.35 -15.62 -7.33
N PRO A 37 -21.51 -16.07 -7.86
CA PRO A 37 -22.79 -15.42 -7.64
C PRO A 37 -23.35 -15.61 -6.23
N GLN A 38 -22.74 -16.50 -5.44
CA GLN A 38 -23.16 -16.85 -4.08
C GLN A 38 -22.24 -16.30 -3.00
N ARG A 39 -21.31 -15.40 -3.33
CA ARG A 39 -20.38 -14.82 -2.36
C ARG A 39 -20.62 -13.33 -2.14
N LEU A 40 -20.30 -12.87 -0.94
CA LEU A 40 -20.12 -11.47 -0.60
C LEU A 40 -18.63 -11.14 -0.60
N PHE A 41 -18.28 -9.98 -1.14
CA PHE A 41 -16.90 -9.54 -1.24
C PHE A 41 -16.70 -8.18 -0.58
N TYR A 42 -15.63 -8.06 0.18
CA TYR A 42 -15.16 -6.78 0.70
C TYR A 42 -14.35 -6.06 -0.39
N SER A 43 -14.48 -4.74 -0.51
CA SER A 43 -13.82 -3.96 -1.58
C SER A 43 -12.32 -4.23 -1.69
N THR A 44 -11.59 -4.18 -0.58
CA THR A 44 -10.12 -4.38 -0.58
C THR A 44 -9.72 -5.80 -0.90
N GLN A 45 -10.58 -6.78 -0.63
CA GLN A 45 -10.38 -8.15 -1.10
C GLN A 45 -10.35 -8.22 -2.63
N ILE A 46 -11.25 -7.50 -3.31
CA ILE A 46 -11.30 -7.45 -4.78
C ILE A 46 -10.11 -6.67 -5.33
N GLU A 47 -9.80 -5.51 -4.74
CA GLU A 47 -8.66 -4.67 -5.11
C GLU A 47 -7.34 -5.46 -5.03
N THR A 48 -7.14 -6.21 -3.95
CA THR A 48 -5.95 -7.05 -3.74
C THR A 48 -5.91 -8.24 -4.71
N ALA A 49 -7.06 -8.84 -5.03
CA ALA A 49 -7.13 -9.95 -5.98
C ALA A 49 -6.75 -9.52 -7.40
N LEU A 50 -7.08 -8.29 -7.78
CA LEU A 50 -6.86 -7.74 -9.13
C LEU A 50 -5.65 -6.81 -9.24
N GLU A 51 -4.87 -6.61 -8.18
CA GLU A 51 -3.80 -5.58 -8.13
C GLU A 51 -2.67 -5.74 -9.16
N ARG A 52 -2.51 -6.93 -9.74
CA ARG A 52 -1.58 -7.18 -10.86
C ARG A 52 -2.16 -6.76 -12.21
N GLU A 53 -3.48 -6.74 -12.34
CA GLU A 53 -4.22 -6.36 -13.55
C GLU A 53 -4.58 -4.87 -13.53
N PHE A 54 -5.08 -4.38 -12.40
CA PHE A 54 -5.59 -3.02 -12.23
C PHE A 54 -5.07 -2.37 -10.96
N PHE A 55 -4.83 -1.06 -10.99
CA PHE A 55 -4.56 -0.32 -9.77
C PHE A 55 -5.79 -0.31 -8.85
N HIS A 56 -5.58 -0.19 -7.53
CA HIS A 56 -6.67 -0.21 -6.55
C HIS A 56 -7.71 0.88 -6.83
N TRP A 57 -7.30 2.10 -7.19
CA TRP A 57 -8.25 3.17 -7.52
C TRP A 57 -9.07 2.90 -8.80
N ILE A 58 -8.51 2.17 -9.77
CA ILE A 58 -9.24 1.76 -10.98
C ILE A 58 -10.29 0.72 -10.60
N THR A 59 -9.90 -0.29 -9.82
CA THR A 59 -10.83 -1.33 -9.34
C THR A 59 -11.92 -0.71 -8.45
N GLY A 60 -11.55 0.17 -7.52
CA GLY A 60 -12.47 0.88 -6.65
C GLY A 60 -13.47 1.74 -7.42
N LYS A 61 -13.01 2.50 -8.43
CA LYS A 61 -13.89 3.28 -9.30
C LYS A 61 -14.84 2.39 -10.10
N ALA A 62 -14.34 1.30 -10.69
CA ALA A 62 -15.17 0.34 -11.43
C ALA A 62 -16.24 -0.32 -10.54
N LEU A 63 -15.91 -0.68 -9.31
CA LEU A 63 -16.85 -1.21 -8.32
C LEU A 63 -17.94 -0.19 -7.97
N LEU A 64 -17.56 1.08 -7.77
CA LEU A 64 -18.52 2.16 -7.51
C LEU A 64 -19.47 2.35 -8.70
N GLU A 65 -18.96 2.36 -9.93
CA GLU A 65 -19.79 2.48 -11.14
C GLU A 65 -20.77 1.31 -11.27
N LEU A 66 -20.31 0.07 -11.07
CA LEU A 66 -21.18 -1.12 -11.10
C LEU A 66 -22.26 -1.09 -9.99
N GLY A 67 -21.89 -0.63 -8.79
CA GLY A 67 -22.82 -0.50 -7.68
C GLY A 67 -23.87 0.61 -7.91
N ASN A 68 -23.43 1.77 -8.41
CA ASN A 68 -24.32 2.90 -8.70
C ASN A 68 -25.27 2.59 -9.86
N ALA A 69 -24.79 1.85 -10.88
CA ALA A 69 -25.62 1.36 -11.98
C ALA A 69 -26.50 0.16 -11.60
N GLN A 70 -26.49 -0.27 -10.33
CA GLN A 70 -27.26 -1.41 -9.81
C GLN A 70 -27.04 -2.71 -10.58
N GLN A 71 -25.85 -2.90 -11.16
CA GLN A 71 -25.43 -4.16 -11.81
C GLN A 71 -24.93 -5.18 -10.78
N VAL A 72 -24.50 -4.69 -9.62
CA VAL A 72 -24.18 -5.47 -8.43
C VAL A 72 -24.81 -4.82 -7.20
N ARG A 73 -25.07 -5.62 -6.17
CA ARG A 73 -25.50 -5.10 -4.87
C ARG A 73 -24.30 -4.52 -4.13
N ARG A 74 -24.33 -3.22 -3.87
CA ARG A 74 -23.39 -2.52 -2.99
C ARG A 74 -24.01 -2.38 -1.60
N ILE A 75 -23.24 -2.71 -0.57
CA ILE A 75 -23.64 -2.57 0.84
C ILE A 75 -22.56 -1.79 1.57
N SER A 76 -22.92 -0.71 2.24
CA SER A 76 -22.00 0.02 3.12
C SER A 76 -22.20 -0.43 4.56
N ALA A 77 -21.11 -0.58 5.30
CA ALA A 77 -21.14 -0.84 6.74
C ALA A 77 -20.12 0.04 7.45
N SER A 78 -20.37 0.35 8.72
CA SER A 78 -19.39 1.02 9.57
C SER A 78 -18.55 -0.02 10.31
N LEU A 79 -17.24 0.16 10.29
CA LEU A 79 -16.29 -0.62 11.06
C LEU A 79 -15.31 0.35 11.71
N GLN A 80 -15.31 0.42 13.05
CA GLN A 80 -14.45 1.31 13.82
C GLN A 80 -14.48 2.78 13.36
N GLY A 81 -15.68 3.29 13.04
CA GLY A 81 -15.87 4.66 12.57
C GLY A 81 -15.52 4.90 11.09
N GLN A 82 -15.00 3.88 10.38
CA GLN A 82 -14.77 3.95 8.94
C GLN A 82 -15.89 3.27 8.17
N THR A 83 -16.29 3.87 7.05
CA THR A 83 -17.24 3.25 6.14
C THR A 83 -16.51 2.31 5.18
N ILE A 84 -16.87 1.03 5.22
CA ILE A 84 -16.37 0.01 4.30
C ILE A 84 -17.48 -0.45 3.35
N ASN A 85 -17.10 -0.85 2.14
CA ASN A 85 -18.05 -1.29 1.11
C ASN A 85 -17.92 -2.79 0.85
N PHE A 86 -19.07 -3.43 0.68
CA PHE A 86 -19.20 -4.81 0.23
C PHE A 86 -19.98 -4.87 -1.07
N TYR A 87 -19.69 -5.89 -1.87
CA TYR A 87 -20.28 -6.11 -3.17
C TYR A 87 -20.70 -7.57 -3.32
N ALA A 88 -21.90 -7.79 -3.87
CA ALA A 88 -22.41 -9.12 -4.16
C ALA A 88 -23.22 -9.13 -5.45
N HIS A 89 -23.28 -10.29 -6.10
CA HIS A 89 -24.20 -10.51 -7.19
C HIS A 89 -25.66 -10.49 -6.71
N HIS A 90 -26.62 -10.05 -7.54
CA HIS A 90 -28.04 -9.96 -7.15
C HIS A 90 -28.67 -11.30 -6.74
N LYS A 91 -28.13 -12.42 -7.23
CA LYS A 91 -28.58 -13.78 -6.89
C LYS A 91 -28.10 -14.27 -5.51
N HIS A 92 -27.24 -13.53 -4.82
CA HIS A 92 -26.75 -13.92 -3.51
C HIS A 92 -27.87 -13.86 -2.46
N ARG A 93 -28.15 -15.00 -1.82
CA ARG A 93 -29.28 -15.16 -0.88
C ARG A 93 -28.93 -14.84 0.58
N TYR A 94 -27.72 -15.17 1.03
CA TYR A 94 -27.36 -15.16 2.45
C TYR A 94 -26.61 -13.90 2.89
N LEU A 95 -26.95 -12.77 2.29
CA LEU A 95 -26.22 -11.50 2.37
C LEU A 95 -26.01 -11.03 3.81
N ARG A 96 -27.08 -11.00 4.62
CA ARG A 96 -26.99 -10.52 6.02
C ARG A 96 -26.11 -11.42 6.88
N ARG A 97 -26.18 -12.74 6.68
CA ARG A 97 -25.40 -13.72 7.44
C ARG A 97 -23.91 -13.61 7.10
N GLU A 98 -23.60 -13.58 5.80
CA GLU A 98 -22.21 -13.46 5.34
C GLU A 98 -21.62 -12.10 5.72
N LEU A 99 -22.38 -11.02 5.58
CA LEU A 99 -21.97 -9.68 6.03
C LEU A 99 -21.59 -9.67 7.51
N LYS A 100 -22.42 -10.24 8.38
CA LYS A 100 -22.11 -10.34 9.81
C LYS A 100 -20.78 -11.08 10.04
N THR A 101 -20.64 -12.26 9.42
CA THR A 101 -19.40 -13.05 9.57
C THR A 101 -18.17 -12.34 9.01
N MET A 102 -18.30 -11.61 7.90
CA MET A 102 -17.20 -10.81 7.37
C MET A 102 -16.86 -9.65 8.30
N LEU A 103 -17.84 -8.94 8.84
CA LEU A 103 -17.62 -7.86 9.79
C LEU A 103 -16.94 -8.37 11.08
N ASP A 104 -17.35 -9.54 11.59
CA ASP A 104 -16.73 -10.18 12.75
C ASP A 104 -15.26 -10.55 12.51
N LEU A 105 -14.91 -10.93 11.27
CA LEU A 105 -13.52 -11.19 10.90
C LEU A 105 -12.73 -9.88 10.71
N LEU A 106 -13.33 -8.91 10.03
CA LEU A 106 -12.70 -7.62 9.74
C LEU A 106 -12.43 -6.85 11.03
N SER A 107 -13.33 -6.89 12.02
CA SER A 107 -13.15 -6.25 13.32
C SER A 107 -11.92 -6.78 14.07
N ARG A 108 -11.61 -8.08 13.92
CA ARG A 108 -10.43 -8.71 14.52
C ARG A 108 -9.14 -8.28 13.83
N ILE A 109 -9.14 -8.09 12.51
CA ILE A 109 -7.91 -7.72 11.78
C ILE A 109 -7.67 -6.21 11.69
N PHE A 110 -8.72 -5.41 11.84
CA PHE A 110 -8.62 -3.95 11.89
C PHE A 110 -8.52 -3.41 13.31
N ASP A 111 -8.41 -4.27 14.33
CA ASP A 111 -8.12 -3.82 15.70
C ASP A 111 -6.94 -2.81 15.71
N PRO A 112 -7.07 -1.60 16.31
CA PRO A 112 -6.04 -0.57 16.23
C PRO A 112 -4.69 -1.00 16.82
N GLU A 113 -4.70 -1.74 17.93
CA GLU A 113 -3.47 -2.26 18.52
C GLU A 113 -2.81 -3.25 17.57
N PHE A 114 -3.61 -4.11 16.95
CA PHE A 114 -3.15 -5.09 16.00
C PHE A 114 -2.61 -4.47 14.70
N THR A 115 -3.30 -3.48 14.14
CA THR A 115 -2.87 -2.77 12.92
C THR A 115 -1.57 -2.01 13.12
N HIS A 116 -1.39 -1.37 14.28
CA HIS A 116 -0.13 -0.75 14.65
C HIS A 116 1.00 -1.79 14.80
N ALA A 117 0.72 -2.93 15.43
CA ALA A 117 1.67 -4.02 15.56
C ALA A 117 2.11 -4.60 14.21
N ILE A 118 1.21 -4.69 13.22
CA ILE A 118 1.51 -5.15 11.86
C ILE A 118 2.49 -4.20 11.17
N GLY A 119 2.26 -2.89 11.24
CA GLY A 119 3.17 -1.88 10.68
C GLY A 119 4.58 -2.03 11.26
N ARG A 120 4.67 -1.98 12.59
CA ARG A 120 5.93 -2.11 13.32
C ARG A 120 6.64 -3.45 13.08
N HIS A 121 5.89 -4.54 12.96
CA HIS A 121 6.48 -5.85 12.68
C HIS A 121 7.12 -5.91 11.30
N GLY A 122 6.48 -5.32 10.28
CA GLY A 122 7.06 -5.19 8.96
C GLY A 122 8.38 -4.43 8.98
N GLU A 123 8.42 -3.30 9.70
CA GLU A 123 9.64 -2.51 9.88
C GLU A 123 10.76 -3.33 10.55
N LEU A 124 10.48 -3.96 11.70
CA LEU A 124 11.46 -4.75 12.44
C LEU A 124 12.08 -5.89 11.60
N MET A 125 11.27 -6.56 10.79
CA MET A 125 11.77 -7.65 9.95
C MET A 125 12.70 -7.15 8.85
N PHE A 126 12.36 -6.04 8.19
CA PHE A 126 13.23 -5.47 7.17
C PHE A 126 14.47 -4.82 7.78
N ASP A 127 14.39 -4.19 8.94
CA ASP A 127 15.56 -3.71 9.68
C ASP A 127 16.53 -4.85 10.00
N ALA A 128 16.02 -5.97 10.51
CA ALA A 128 16.81 -7.15 10.81
C ALA A 128 17.41 -7.79 9.53
N GLY A 129 16.66 -7.81 8.42
CA GLY A 129 17.14 -8.25 7.11
C GLY A 129 18.26 -7.36 6.57
N LEU A 130 18.07 -6.05 6.61
CA LEU A 130 19.06 -5.05 6.18
C LEU A 130 20.34 -5.12 7.03
N GLY A 131 20.20 -5.22 8.36
CA GLY A 131 21.32 -5.36 9.28
C GLY A 131 22.17 -6.60 8.98
N ARG A 132 21.54 -7.77 8.82
CA ARG A 132 22.25 -9.01 8.44
C ARG A 132 22.88 -8.93 7.06
N ALA A 133 22.27 -8.19 6.15
CA ALA A 133 22.86 -7.97 4.84
C ALA A 133 24.12 -7.09 4.94
N GLY A 134 24.28 -6.26 5.97
CA GLY A 134 25.44 -5.38 6.18
C GLY A 134 25.14 -3.89 6.04
N PHE A 135 23.85 -3.50 5.97
CA PHE A 135 23.46 -2.09 6.08
C PHE A 135 23.51 -1.66 7.55
N ARG A 136 23.98 -0.44 7.82
CA ARG A 136 24.09 0.12 9.17
C ARG A 136 23.05 1.21 9.36
N ALA A 137 22.29 1.16 10.44
CA ALA A 137 21.36 2.23 10.78
C ALA A 137 22.13 3.42 11.36
N GLU A 138 21.91 4.62 10.80
CA GLU A 138 22.61 5.84 11.20
C GLU A 138 21.68 6.87 11.85
N ALA A 139 20.44 6.98 11.36
CA ALA A 139 19.47 7.94 11.87
C ALA A 139 18.03 7.45 11.68
N SER A 140 17.11 8.00 12.47
CA SER A 140 15.67 7.80 12.36
C SER A 140 14.96 9.14 12.42
N ASN A 141 13.81 9.28 11.74
CA ASN A 141 13.00 10.50 11.75
C ASN A 141 13.81 11.75 11.35
N ALA A 142 14.72 11.61 10.37
CA ALA A 142 15.72 12.62 10.07
C ALA A 142 15.18 13.74 9.17
N VAL A 143 15.27 14.98 9.65
CA VAL A 143 15.05 16.20 8.85
C VAL A 143 16.35 16.81 8.34
N THR A 144 17.48 16.40 8.94
CA THR A 144 18.82 16.90 8.65
C THR A 144 19.75 15.72 8.37
N TRP A 145 20.57 15.85 7.33
CA TRP A 145 21.60 14.88 6.98
C TRP A 145 22.77 15.57 6.28
N ASN A 146 24.01 15.22 6.62
CA ASN A 146 25.23 15.78 6.04
C ASN A 146 25.22 17.33 5.92
N GLY A 147 24.77 18.02 6.96
CA GLY A 147 24.71 19.48 7.02
C GLY A 147 23.59 20.13 6.19
N LYS A 148 22.74 19.35 5.52
CA LYS A 148 21.54 19.82 4.82
C LYS A 148 20.30 19.59 5.66
N THR A 149 19.39 20.56 5.71
CA THR A 149 18.15 20.48 6.49
C THR A 149 16.94 20.70 5.59
N TRP A 150 15.94 19.84 5.67
CA TRP A 150 14.66 20.01 4.99
C TRP A 150 13.74 20.96 5.79
N GLN A 151 13.18 21.97 5.11
CA GLN A 151 12.32 22.99 5.75
C GLN A 151 10.99 23.23 5.01
N LYS A 152 10.79 22.61 3.84
CA LYS A 152 9.64 22.89 2.98
C LYS A 152 8.33 22.31 3.52
N THR A 153 8.39 21.22 4.28
CA THR A 153 7.23 20.54 4.87
C THR A 153 7.60 19.93 6.22
N ASN A 154 6.61 19.51 7.02
CA ASN A 154 6.84 18.81 8.29
C ASN A 154 7.21 17.32 8.15
N HIS A 155 7.42 16.82 6.94
CA HIS A 155 7.88 15.44 6.69
C HIS A 155 9.38 15.26 7.01
N ASN A 156 9.75 14.03 7.35
CA ASN A 156 11.12 13.58 7.62
C ASN A 156 11.44 12.29 6.83
N LEU A 157 12.72 11.88 6.82
CA LEU A 157 13.12 10.53 6.41
C LEU A 157 12.82 9.57 7.55
N ASP A 158 12.24 8.40 7.24
CA ASP A 158 11.85 7.43 8.27
C ASP A 158 13.09 6.88 8.97
N ARG A 159 14.07 6.43 8.18
CA ARG A 159 15.35 5.94 8.67
C ARG A 159 16.42 6.03 7.60
N ILE A 160 17.61 6.45 8.00
CA ILE A 160 18.78 6.47 7.15
C ILE A 160 19.65 5.26 7.49
N VAL A 161 19.90 4.43 6.47
CA VAL A 161 20.87 3.33 6.55
C VAL A 161 22.01 3.55 5.57
N THR A 162 23.21 3.12 5.93
CA THR A 162 24.40 3.23 5.08
C THR A 162 24.95 1.87 4.71
N ARG A 163 25.52 1.80 3.50
CA ARG A 163 26.31 0.66 3.04
C ARG A 163 27.24 1.10 1.94
N ASP A 164 28.52 0.70 2.03
CA ASP A 164 29.52 0.92 0.99
C ASP A 164 29.59 2.40 0.55
N GLY A 165 29.50 3.31 1.54
CA GLY A 165 29.51 4.76 1.33
C GLY A 165 28.22 5.37 0.76
N VAL A 166 27.15 4.58 0.59
CA VAL A 166 25.85 5.06 0.09
C VAL A 166 24.85 5.14 1.24
N ALA A 167 24.22 6.31 1.41
CA ALA A 167 23.11 6.52 2.32
C ALA A 167 21.76 6.26 1.62
N TYR A 168 20.86 5.58 2.33
CA TYR A 168 19.51 5.22 1.88
C TYR A 168 18.48 5.68 2.89
N ASP A 169 17.38 6.26 2.41
CA ASP A 169 16.17 6.44 3.21
C ASP A 169 15.30 5.22 3.02
N VAL A 170 15.01 4.50 4.10
CA VAL A 170 14.24 3.26 4.05
C VAL A 170 12.82 3.51 4.52
N GLU A 171 11.92 3.61 3.55
CA GLU A 171 10.48 3.75 3.79
C GLU A 171 9.82 2.37 3.68
N ILE A 172 9.28 1.84 4.78
CA ILE A 172 8.70 0.49 4.83
C ILE A 172 7.18 0.58 4.96
N LYS A 173 6.43 0.07 3.99
CA LYS A 173 4.95 0.08 4.01
C LYS A 173 4.39 -1.34 3.99
N ASN A 174 3.96 -1.80 5.17
CA ASN A 174 3.32 -3.10 5.39
C ASN A 174 1.79 -3.02 5.46
N THR A 175 1.19 -2.26 4.55
CA THR A 175 -0.25 -1.98 4.50
C THR A 175 -0.89 -2.59 3.25
N GLN A 176 -2.20 -2.85 3.31
CA GLN A 176 -2.95 -3.27 2.12
C GLN A 176 -3.09 -2.12 1.11
N ASN A 177 -3.32 -0.90 1.61
CA ASN A 177 -3.40 0.30 0.81
C ASN A 177 -2.02 0.78 0.36
N TYR A 178 -1.98 1.46 -0.79
CA TYR A 178 -0.79 2.15 -1.26
C TYR A 178 -0.47 3.36 -0.39
N ILE A 179 0.81 3.70 -0.32
CA ILE A 179 1.24 5.01 0.16
C ILE A 179 0.52 6.11 -0.65
N PRO A 180 0.02 7.18 -0.01
CA PRO A 180 -0.46 8.35 -0.73
C PRO A 180 0.59 8.86 -1.73
N ARG A 181 0.16 9.18 -2.96
CA ARG A 181 1.09 9.61 -4.03
C ARG A 181 1.86 10.87 -3.65
N GLU A 182 1.21 11.78 -2.94
CA GLU A 182 1.82 13.00 -2.45
C GLU A 182 2.93 12.70 -1.44
N GLU A 183 2.66 11.82 -0.47
CA GLU A 183 3.66 11.37 0.52
C GLU A 183 4.87 10.75 -0.17
N LEU A 184 4.67 9.86 -1.15
CA LEU A 184 5.75 9.30 -1.97
C LEU A 184 6.62 10.39 -2.61
N ARG A 185 5.97 11.38 -3.26
CA ARG A 185 6.68 12.47 -3.95
C ARG A 185 7.42 13.38 -3.00
N ILE A 186 6.85 13.67 -1.84
CA ILE A 186 7.50 14.46 -0.79
C ILE A 186 8.75 13.72 -0.30
N LYS A 187 8.65 12.44 0.02
CA LYS A 187 9.80 11.61 0.45
C LYS A 187 10.91 11.56 -0.59
N ILE A 188 10.56 11.43 -1.89
CA ILE A 188 11.53 11.51 -3.00
C ILE A 188 12.21 12.89 -3.06
N GLN A 189 11.47 13.99 -2.93
CA GLN A 189 12.04 15.34 -2.90
C GLN A 189 12.97 15.53 -1.71
N LEU A 190 12.59 14.99 -0.55
CA LEU A 190 13.34 15.06 0.69
C LEU A 190 14.67 14.29 0.56
N CYS A 191 14.64 13.08 0.01
CA CYS A 191 15.83 12.30 -0.36
C CYS A 191 16.78 13.09 -1.27
N LYS A 192 16.25 13.69 -2.35
CA LYS A 192 17.03 14.50 -3.29
C LYS A 192 17.69 15.69 -2.60
N HIS A 193 16.98 16.38 -1.72
CA HIS A 193 17.50 17.52 -0.97
C HIS A 193 18.64 17.11 -0.03
N LEU A 194 18.44 16.02 0.71
CA LEU A 194 19.40 15.53 1.70
C LEU A 194 20.55 14.70 1.11
N ASP A 195 20.56 14.47 -0.20
CA ASP A 195 21.54 13.62 -0.89
C ASP A 195 21.55 12.17 -0.35
N VAL A 196 20.34 11.66 -0.15
CA VAL A 196 20.07 10.29 0.31
C VAL A 196 19.35 9.54 -0.81
N THR A 197 19.67 8.27 -1.02
CA THR A 197 19.05 7.46 -2.06
C THR A 197 17.70 6.92 -1.57
N PRO A 198 16.58 7.15 -2.27
CA PRO A 198 15.29 6.63 -1.83
C PRO A 198 15.23 5.10 -1.95
N LEU A 199 14.85 4.41 -0.87
CA LEU A 199 14.61 2.98 -0.81
C LEU A 199 13.20 2.73 -0.24
N PHE A 200 12.25 2.40 -1.12
CA PHE A 200 10.89 2.06 -0.70
C PHE A 200 10.70 0.55 -0.67
N ILE A 201 10.36 0.02 0.50
CA ILE A 201 10.05 -1.39 0.71
C ILE A 201 8.57 -1.51 0.99
N MET A 202 7.79 -1.95 0.01
CA MET A 202 6.34 -1.88 0.07
C MET A 202 5.71 -3.26 -0.16
N ARG A 203 4.60 -3.53 0.52
CA ARG A 203 3.81 -4.74 0.29
C ARG A 203 3.37 -4.80 -1.17
N PHE A 204 2.83 -3.70 -1.70
CA PHE A 204 2.56 -3.57 -3.13
C PHE A 204 2.58 -2.09 -3.54
N ALA A 205 2.82 -1.81 -4.82
CA ALA A 205 2.71 -0.45 -5.36
C ALA A 205 2.36 -0.46 -6.86
N PRO A 206 1.69 0.59 -7.36
CA PRO A 206 1.50 0.82 -8.78
C PRO A 206 2.81 0.89 -9.56
N LYS A 207 2.81 0.41 -10.80
CA LYS A 207 3.96 0.53 -11.71
C LYS A 207 4.42 1.99 -11.91
N SER A 208 3.48 2.94 -11.90
CA SER A 208 3.79 4.36 -11.99
C SER A 208 4.61 4.86 -10.79
N TYR A 209 4.35 4.35 -9.58
CA TYR A 209 5.14 4.71 -8.40
C TYR A 209 6.56 4.14 -8.49
N MET A 210 6.66 2.88 -8.91
CA MET A 210 7.97 2.22 -9.13
C MET A 210 8.81 2.99 -10.16
N PHE A 211 8.17 3.49 -11.21
CA PHE A 211 8.81 4.34 -12.21
C PHE A 211 9.28 5.68 -11.61
N GLU A 212 8.45 6.37 -10.83
CA GLU A 212 8.84 7.63 -10.14
C GLU A 212 10.04 7.42 -9.19
N ILE A 213 10.05 6.30 -8.45
CA ILE A 213 11.18 5.93 -7.57
C ILE A 213 12.45 5.68 -8.40
N GLN A 214 12.35 4.93 -9.50
CA GLN A 214 13.49 4.64 -10.36
C GLN A 214 14.06 5.90 -11.03
N GLN A 215 13.20 6.81 -11.49
CA GLN A 215 13.60 8.08 -12.10
C GLN A 215 14.32 9.01 -11.13
N SER A 216 14.02 8.92 -9.83
CA SER A 216 14.77 9.63 -8.78
C SER A 216 16.08 8.95 -8.40
N GLY A 217 16.47 7.87 -9.09
CA GLY A 217 17.65 7.08 -8.80
C GLY A 217 17.49 6.19 -7.57
N GLY A 218 16.27 5.95 -7.09
CA GLY A 218 15.96 5.08 -5.97
C GLY A 218 15.73 3.62 -6.36
N PHE A 219 15.32 2.83 -5.36
CA PHE A 219 14.88 1.45 -5.52
C PHE A 219 13.54 1.21 -4.83
N GLY A 220 12.64 0.51 -5.53
CA GLY A 220 11.41 0.00 -4.96
C GLY A 220 11.49 -1.53 -4.84
N LEU A 221 11.22 -2.07 -3.65
CA LEU A 221 11.14 -3.49 -3.37
C LEU A 221 9.69 -3.86 -3.04
N LEU A 222 9.10 -4.77 -3.82
CA LEU A 222 7.74 -5.27 -3.58
C LEU A 222 7.77 -6.69 -2.99
N PHE A 223 7.22 -6.89 -1.79
CA PHE A 223 7.19 -8.19 -1.10
C PHE A 223 5.82 -8.92 -1.12
N GLU A 224 4.81 -8.29 -1.73
CA GLU A 224 3.48 -8.79 -2.10
C GLU A 224 2.51 -9.18 -0.98
N GLU A 225 3.00 -9.74 0.12
CA GLU A 225 2.18 -10.25 1.22
C GLU A 225 2.35 -9.39 2.47
N GLN A 226 1.24 -8.98 3.09
CA GLN A 226 1.28 -8.27 4.36
C GLN A 226 1.80 -9.18 5.48
N LEU A 227 2.71 -8.63 6.28
CA LEU A 227 3.47 -9.37 7.25
C LEU A 227 2.91 -9.19 8.66
N TYR A 228 2.42 -10.27 9.25
CA TYR A 228 1.80 -10.27 10.57
C TYR A 228 2.74 -10.82 11.64
N PRO A 229 2.66 -10.29 12.88
CA PRO A 229 3.39 -10.84 14.03
C PRO A 229 3.14 -12.33 14.25
N TRP A 230 4.09 -12.99 14.91
CA TRP A 230 3.95 -14.39 15.31
C TRP A 230 2.78 -14.62 16.26
N GLY A 231 2.19 -15.82 16.20
CA GLY A 231 1.06 -16.20 17.06
C GLY A 231 -0.32 -16.04 16.42
N HIS A 232 -0.42 -15.43 15.22
CA HIS A 232 -1.71 -15.18 14.56
C HIS A 232 -2.05 -16.16 13.42
N SER A 233 -1.34 -17.30 13.31
CA SER A 233 -1.46 -18.21 12.16
C SER A 233 -2.88 -18.73 11.89
N SER A 234 -3.65 -19.02 12.94
CA SER A 234 -5.05 -19.48 12.82
C SER A 234 -5.97 -18.40 12.24
N LEU A 235 -5.85 -17.16 12.75
CA LEU A 235 -6.56 -15.99 12.21
C LEU A 235 -6.19 -15.76 10.74
N LEU A 236 -4.90 -15.84 10.37
CA LEU A 236 -4.49 -15.62 8.98
C LEU A 236 -4.91 -16.73 8.03
N ALA A 237 -5.00 -17.97 8.50
CA ALA A 237 -5.59 -19.06 7.72
C ALA A 237 -7.06 -18.75 7.41
N GLU A 238 -7.82 -18.26 8.39
CA GLU A 238 -9.21 -17.83 8.21
C GLU A 238 -9.32 -16.63 7.24
N VAL A 239 -8.46 -15.61 7.41
CA VAL A 239 -8.40 -14.44 6.52
C VAL A 239 -8.12 -14.84 5.07
N ARG A 240 -7.14 -15.72 4.83
CA ARG A 240 -6.84 -16.22 3.49
C ARG A 240 -8.00 -17.01 2.90
N ALA A 241 -8.59 -17.92 3.68
CA ALA A 241 -9.68 -18.77 3.21
C ALA A 241 -10.94 -17.96 2.86
N ARG A 242 -11.29 -16.96 3.68
CA ARG A 242 -12.53 -16.18 3.50
C ARG A 242 -12.35 -14.96 2.61
N LEU A 243 -11.29 -14.19 2.83
CA LEU A 243 -11.05 -12.91 2.16
C LEU A 243 -10.05 -13.01 1.01
N GLY A 244 -9.25 -14.08 0.91
CA GLY A 244 -8.23 -14.20 -0.13
C GLY A 244 -7.13 -13.15 -0.05
N LEU A 245 -7.00 -12.45 1.09
CA LEU A 245 -5.96 -11.44 1.27
C LEU A 245 -4.59 -12.10 1.32
N LYS A 246 -3.61 -11.45 0.70
CA LYS A 246 -2.21 -11.87 0.71
C LYS A 246 -1.58 -11.50 2.05
N VAL A 247 -1.70 -12.39 3.01
CA VAL A 247 -1.20 -12.22 4.39
C VAL A 247 -0.35 -13.41 4.81
N GLN A 248 0.70 -13.16 5.58
CA GLN A 248 1.59 -14.20 6.11
C GLN A 248 2.10 -13.84 7.50
N CYS A 249 2.58 -14.86 8.22
CA CYS A 249 3.19 -14.76 9.55
C CYS A 249 4.60 -15.37 9.50
N PRO A 250 5.52 -14.80 8.72
CA PRO A 250 6.79 -15.42 8.47
C PRO A 250 7.75 -15.17 9.63
N LYS A 251 8.75 -16.04 9.77
CA LYS A 251 9.82 -15.82 10.75
C LYS A 251 10.78 -14.71 10.36
N ASP A 252 10.81 -14.40 9.09
CA ASP A 252 11.80 -13.53 8.49
C ASP A 252 11.31 -13.03 7.14
N VAL A 253 11.94 -11.98 6.62
CA VAL A 253 11.77 -11.57 5.23
C VAL A 253 12.28 -12.66 4.29
N LYS A 254 11.72 -12.74 3.07
CA LYS A 254 12.19 -13.71 2.09
C LYS A 254 13.60 -13.35 1.66
N GLU A 255 14.50 -14.34 1.63
CA GLU A 255 15.89 -14.12 1.19
C GLU A 255 15.96 -13.48 -0.20
N GLY A 256 15.07 -13.92 -1.11
CA GLY A 256 14.96 -13.33 -2.46
C GLY A 256 14.62 -11.84 -2.48
N ASP A 257 13.94 -11.31 -1.46
CA ASP A 257 13.62 -9.88 -1.37
C ASP A 257 14.88 -9.06 -1.05
N ILE A 258 15.67 -9.50 -0.08
CA ILE A 258 16.96 -8.88 0.26
C ILE A 258 17.96 -9.04 -0.88
N GLN A 259 18.02 -10.21 -1.51
CA GLN A 259 18.91 -10.44 -2.65
C GLN A 259 18.61 -9.51 -3.83
N ARG A 260 17.34 -9.18 -4.10
CA ARG A 260 16.98 -8.19 -5.14
C ARG A 260 17.54 -6.80 -4.83
N LEU A 261 17.46 -6.36 -3.57
CA LEU A 261 18.08 -5.10 -3.14
C LEU A 261 19.60 -5.15 -3.28
N LEU A 262 20.25 -6.24 -2.83
CA LEU A 262 21.70 -6.41 -2.93
C LEU A 262 22.19 -6.38 -4.38
N ASN A 263 21.49 -7.08 -5.28
CA ASN A 263 21.81 -7.09 -6.70
C ASN A 263 21.71 -5.69 -7.32
N TRP A 264 20.66 -4.94 -6.95
CA TRP A 264 20.49 -3.56 -7.40
C TRP A 264 21.59 -2.64 -6.85
N HIS A 265 21.91 -2.75 -5.57
CA HIS A 265 22.97 -1.98 -4.91
C HIS A 265 24.33 -2.23 -5.56
N ALA A 266 24.70 -3.50 -5.76
CA ALA A 266 25.96 -3.89 -6.41
C ALA A 266 26.07 -3.37 -7.84
N ARG A 267 24.97 -3.37 -8.61
CA ARG A 267 24.94 -2.77 -9.95
C ARG A 267 25.19 -1.25 -9.88
N ARG A 268 24.51 -0.55 -8.98
CA ARG A 268 24.68 0.90 -8.79
C ARG A 268 26.12 1.27 -8.45
N LEU A 269 26.82 0.46 -7.64
CA LEU A 269 28.23 0.71 -7.33
C LEU A 269 29.16 0.59 -8.54
N ARG A 270 28.82 -0.24 -9.53
CA ARG A 270 29.60 -0.36 -10.78
C ARG A 270 29.37 0.80 -11.74
N ASP A 271 28.20 1.42 -11.66
CA ASP A 271 27.79 2.53 -12.52
C ASP A 271 28.25 3.91 -11.98
N ARG A 272 28.92 3.93 -10.82
CA ARG A 272 29.52 5.11 -10.18
C ARG A 272 31.02 5.15 -10.41
#